data_AF-A0A7U5GVA6-F1
#
_entry.id   AF-A0A7U5GVA6-F1
#
_cell.length_a   1.000
_cell.length_b   1.000
_cell.length_c   1.000
_cell.angle_alpha   90.00
_cell.angle_beta   90.00
_cell.angle_gamma   90.00
#
_symmetry.space_group_name_H-M   'P 1'
#
loop_
_entity.id
_entity.type
_entity.pdbx_description
1 polymer ?
#
loop_
_entity_poly.entity_id
_entity_poly.type
_entity_poly.pdbx_seq_one_letter_code
_entity_poly.pdbx_strand_id
1 'polypeptide(L)'
;MKKIIMIAGALLLALCLPLSSTAASKQRFSDVPSTKHFAEAVNDLAERNIIGGYPDGTFKPNNSITRRQAAAIIAKLIKLDTKNVSDPGFSDVSTANGYHGAIAALAEANIIGGY
;
A
#
# COMPACT_ATOMS: atom_id res chain seq x y z
N MET A 1 28.26 -40.71 47.93
CA MET A 1 28.43 -41.82 46.97
C MET A 1 27.27 -41.75 45.97
N LYS A 2 27.52 -41.22 44.78
CA LYS A 2 27.40 -41.93 43.49
C LYS A 2 25.96 -42.24 43.03
N LYS A 3 25.60 -41.60 41.91
CA LYS A 3 24.62 -41.93 40.84
C LYS A 3 23.32 -41.11 40.88
N ILE A 4 23.03 -40.16 39.98
CA ILE A 4 22.90 -40.16 38.50
C ILE A 4 21.42 -40.26 38.07
N ILE A 5 20.92 -39.12 37.57
CA ILE A 5 20.12 -38.90 36.33
C ILE A 5 18.62 -39.29 36.32
N MET A 6 17.85 -38.44 35.60
CA MET A 6 16.47 -38.57 35.10
C MET A 6 15.45 -38.26 36.19
N ILE A 7 14.75 -37.12 36.19
CA ILE A 7 13.64 -36.81 35.27
C ILE A 7 13.59 -35.29 35.13
N ALA A 8 14.27 -34.76 34.11
CA ALA A 8 14.05 -33.41 33.59
C ALA A 8 13.51 -33.54 32.15
N GLY A 9 12.43 -34.30 32.01
CA GLY A 9 11.93 -34.77 30.71
C GLY A 9 10.43 -34.62 30.61
N ALA A 10 9.90 -33.41 30.78
CA ALA A 10 8.52 -33.09 30.37
C ALA A 10 8.21 -31.57 30.29
N LEU A 11 9.20 -30.68 30.22
CA LEU A 11 8.92 -29.24 30.08
C LEU A 11 10.03 -28.50 29.31
N LEU A 12 10.44 -29.04 28.15
CA LEU A 12 11.39 -28.39 27.25
C LEU A 12 11.11 -28.80 25.80
N LEU A 13 9.85 -28.64 25.38
CA LEU A 13 9.46 -28.82 23.97
C LEU A 13 8.44 -27.75 23.53
N ALA A 14 8.69 -26.48 23.89
CA ALA A 14 7.87 -25.35 23.42
C ALA A 14 8.69 -24.17 22.90
N LEU A 15 10.02 -24.31 22.72
CA LEU A 15 10.91 -23.19 22.40
C LEU A 15 11.72 -23.39 21.11
N CYS A 16 11.12 -23.96 20.06
CA CYS A 16 11.78 -24.01 18.76
C CYS A 16 10.82 -24.14 17.56
N LEU A 17 9.62 -23.56 17.63
CA LEU A 17 8.87 -23.28 16.41
C LEU A 17 9.30 -21.88 15.96
N PRO A 18 9.98 -21.73 14.81
CA PRO A 18 9.96 -20.43 14.16
C PRO A 18 8.49 -20.14 13.87
N LEU A 19 7.90 -19.18 14.59
CA LEU A 19 6.68 -18.52 14.15
C LEU A 19 7.04 -17.67 12.94
N SER A 20 7.37 -18.31 11.83
CA SER A 20 7.26 -17.70 10.53
C SER A 20 5.77 -17.62 10.24
N SER A 21 5.10 -16.67 10.89
CA SER A 21 3.83 -16.16 10.39
C SER A 21 4.19 -15.44 9.09
N THR A 22 4.27 -16.19 7.99
CA THR A 22 4.03 -15.59 6.69
C THR A 22 2.57 -15.18 6.75
N ALA A 23 2.30 -13.96 7.20
CA ALA A 23 0.99 -13.37 7.04
C ALA A 23 0.74 -13.38 5.54
N ALA A 24 0.03 -14.40 5.07
CA ALA A 24 -0.39 -14.46 3.69
C ALA A 24 -1.23 -13.21 3.49
N SER A 25 -0.71 -12.28 2.68
CA SER A 25 -1.47 -11.10 2.29
C SER A 25 -2.79 -11.59 1.72
N LYS A 26 -3.87 -11.38 2.47
CA LYS A 26 -5.19 -11.85 2.09
C LYS A 26 -5.47 -11.27 0.71
N GLN A 27 -5.59 -12.12 -0.30
CA GLN A 27 -5.86 -11.70 -1.68
C GLN A 27 -7.11 -10.81 -1.67
N ARG A 28 -6.93 -9.51 -1.92
CA ARG A 28 -8.01 -8.52 -1.83
C ARG A 28 -8.85 -8.42 -3.09
N PHE A 29 -8.25 -8.72 -4.24
CA PHE A 29 -8.87 -8.58 -5.55
C PHE A 29 -8.87 -9.92 -6.30
N SER A 30 -9.95 -10.21 -7.02
CA SER A 30 -10.10 -11.48 -7.75
C SER A 30 -9.12 -11.63 -8.92
N ASP A 31 -8.67 -10.51 -9.49
CA ASP A 31 -7.74 -10.43 -10.63
C ASP A 31 -6.29 -10.11 -10.22
N VAL A 32 -5.95 -10.23 -8.93
CA VAL A 32 -4.59 -10.06 -8.39
C VAL A 32 -4.14 -11.36 -7.72
N PRO A 33 -3.83 -12.42 -8.49
CA PRO A 33 -3.34 -13.66 -7.91
C PRO A 33 -1.92 -13.47 -7.35
N SER A 34 -1.62 -14.14 -6.23
CA SER A 34 -0.34 -14.03 -5.50
C SER A 34 0.89 -14.40 -6.32
N THR A 35 0.73 -15.09 -7.46
CA THR A 35 1.80 -15.45 -8.38
C THR A 35 2.25 -14.30 -9.29
N LYS A 36 1.56 -13.15 -9.28
CA LYS A 36 1.92 -11.98 -10.09
C LYS A 36 2.92 -11.11 -9.37
N HIS A 37 3.90 -10.60 -10.11
CA HIS A 37 4.96 -9.72 -9.59
C HIS A 37 4.43 -8.44 -8.91
N PHE A 38 3.25 -7.94 -9.29
CA PHE A 38 2.62 -6.77 -8.70
C PHE A 38 1.75 -7.09 -7.48
N ALA A 39 1.49 -8.36 -7.16
CA ALA A 39 0.48 -8.75 -6.20
C ALA A 39 0.79 -8.24 -4.78
N GLU A 40 2.06 -8.32 -4.36
CA GLU A 40 2.49 -7.83 -3.05
C GLU A 40 2.25 -6.32 -2.92
N ALA A 41 2.74 -5.54 -3.88
CA ALA A 41 2.60 -4.08 -3.89
C ALA A 41 1.12 -3.64 -3.93
N VAL A 42 0.29 -4.30 -4.75
CA VAL A 42 -1.13 -3.97 -4.84
C VAL A 42 -1.84 -4.24 -3.53
N ASN A 43 -1.59 -5.39 -2.90
CA ASN A 43 -2.26 -5.72 -1.64
C ASN A 43 -1.76 -4.85 -0.47
N ASP A 44 -0.46 -4.51 -0.38
CA ASP A 44 0.08 -3.58 0.63
C ASP A 44 -0.55 -2.20 0.52
N LEU A 45 -0.55 -1.62 -0.68
CA LEU A 45 -1.12 -0.29 -0.91
C LEU A 45 -2.63 -0.29 -0.65
N ALA A 46 -3.34 -1.37 -0.98
CA ALA A 46 -4.76 -1.48 -0.69
C ALA A 46 -5.04 -1.64 0.82
N GLU A 47 -4.21 -2.38 1.55
CA GLU A 47 -4.29 -2.50 3.01
C GLU A 47 -4.11 -1.16 3.72
N ARG A 48 -3.18 -0.34 3.20
CA ARG A 48 -2.92 1.02 3.68
C ARG A 48 -3.95 2.04 3.17
N ASN A 49 -5.00 1.57 2.48
CA ASN A 49 -6.03 2.36 1.82
C ASN A 49 -5.49 3.33 0.75
N ILE A 50 -4.25 3.21 0.29
CA ILE A 50 -3.65 4.13 -0.70
C ILE A 50 -4.30 3.97 -2.07
N ILE A 51 -4.57 2.73 -2.45
CA ILE A 51 -5.30 2.37 -3.67
C ILE A 51 -6.57 1.59 -3.31
N GLY A 52 -7.50 1.53 -4.25
CA GLY A 52 -8.74 0.75 -4.13
C GLY A 52 -9.02 -0.03 -5.41
N GLY A 53 -10.00 -0.91 -5.34
CA GLY A 53 -10.52 -1.64 -6.48
C GLY A 53 -11.88 -1.13 -6.92
N TYR A 54 -12.51 -1.91 -7.79
CA TYR A 54 -13.81 -1.65 -8.35
C TYR A 54 -14.91 -2.38 -7.55
N PRO A 55 -16.19 -1.96 -7.68
CA PRO A 55 -17.30 -2.63 -6.98
C PRO A 55 -17.47 -4.11 -7.32
N ASP A 56 -16.92 -4.57 -8.46
CA ASP A 56 -16.91 -5.97 -8.90
C ASP A 56 -15.82 -6.82 -8.20
N GLY A 57 -15.05 -6.24 -7.27
CA GLY A 57 -13.98 -6.92 -6.54
C GLY A 57 -12.66 -7.04 -7.32
N THR A 58 -12.50 -6.35 -8.45
CA THR A 58 -11.26 -6.33 -9.25
C THR A 58 -10.39 -5.11 -8.96
N PHE A 59 -9.10 -5.19 -9.30
CA PHE A 59 -8.16 -4.06 -9.31
C PHE A 59 -7.89 -3.53 -10.72
N LYS A 60 -8.03 -4.39 -11.74
CA LYS A 60 -7.74 -4.14 -13.17
C LYS A 60 -6.28 -3.70 -13.43
N PRO A 61 -5.28 -4.54 -13.07
CA PRO A 61 -3.85 -4.18 -13.10
C PRO A 61 -3.30 -3.82 -14.50
N ASN A 62 -3.98 -4.24 -15.57
CA ASN A 62 -3.57 -3.97 -16.95
C ASN A 62 -4.18 -2.68 -17.51
N ASN A 63 -5.03 -1.98 -16.76
CA ASN A 63 -5.59 -0.70 -17.19
C ASN A 63 -4.58 0.43 -16.93
N SER A 64 -4.37 1.26 -17.95
CA SER A 64 -3.57 2.48 -17.78
C SER A 64 -4.25 3.45 -16.81
N ILE A 65 -3.48 4.00 -15.88
CA ILE A 65 -3.92 5.11 -15.04
C ILE A 65 -3.60 6.46 -15.69
N THR A 66 -4.39 7.47 -15.36
CA THR A 66 -4.15 8.86 -15.75
C THR A 66 -3.12 9.54 -14.85
N ARG A 67 -2.48 10.62 -15.32
CA ARG A 67 -1.55 11.44 -14.52
C ARG A 67 -2.16 11.93 -13.21
N ARG A 68 -3.44 12.35 -13.25
CA ARG A 68 -4.19 12.80 -12.05
C ARG A 68 -4.44 11.67 -11.04
N GLN A 69 -4.68 10.44 -11.49
CA GLN A 69 -4.79 9.27 -10.61
C GLN A 69 -3.43 8.94 -9.98
N ALA A 70 -2.35 8.97 -10.76
CA ALA A 70 -0.99 8.80 -10.23
C ALA A 70 -0.67 9.86 -9.16
N ALA A 71 -1.02 11.12 -9.39
CA ALA A 71 -0.87 12.20 -8.42
C ALA A 71 -1.60 11.91 -7.09
N ALA A 72 -2.85 11.45 -7.15
CA ALA A 72 -3.59 11.07 -5.94
C ALA A 72 -2.95 9.90 -5.18
N ILE A 73 -2.46 8.89 -5.89
CA ILE A 73 -1.77 7.74 -5.29
C ILE A 73 -0.49 8.19 -4.58
N ILE A 74 0.33 9.01 -5.23
CA ILE A 74 1.58 9.52 -4.67
C ILE A 74 1.29 10.40 -3.46
N ALA A 75 0.42 11.41 -3.59
CA ALA A 75 0.06 12.31 -2.50
C ALA A 75 -0.41 11.54 -1.25
N LYS A 76 -1.20 10.48 -1.44
CA LYS A 76 -1.65 9.61 -0.35
C LYS A 76 -0.55 8.73 0.22
N LEU A 77 0.32 8.18 -0.62
CA LEU A 77 1.46 7.34 -0.22
C LEU A 77 2.41 8.09 0.71
N ILE A 78 2.73 9.34 0.38
CA ILE A 78 3.63 10.19 1.17
C ILE A 78 2.91 11.13 2.15
N LYS A 79 1.59 10.97 2.30
CA LYS A 79 0.74 11.65 3.29
C LYS A 79 0.77 13.19 3.21
N LEU A 80 0.70 13.74 2.00
CA LEU A 80 0.56 15.19 1.83
C LEU A 80 -0.82 15.69 2.27
N ASP A 81 -0.86 16.93 2.78
CA ASP A 81 -2.12 17.65 2.94
C ASP A 81 -2.62 18.08 1.55
N THR A 82 -3.79 17.58 1.16
CA THR A 82 -4.41 17.88 -0.14
C THR A 82 -5.59 18.84 -0.03
N LYS A 83 -5.88 19.33 1.18
CA LYS A 83 -7.00 20.24 1.45
C LYS A 83 -6.53 21.68 1.64
N ASN A 84 -5.39 21.88 2.30
CA ASN A 84 -4.81 23.19 2.55
C ASN A 84 -3.63 23.43 1.61
N VAL A 85 -3.92 23.65 0.34
CA VAL A 85 -2.92 23.81 -0.73
C VAL A 85 -3.18 25.11 -1.49
N SER A 86 -2.10 25.70 -1.99
CA SER A 86 -2.14 26.84 -2.91
C SER A 86 -2.40 26.34 -4.33
N ASP A 87 -3.10 27.13 -5.14
CA ASP A 87 -3.29 26.82 -6.55
C ASP A 87 -1.95 26.94 -7.30
N PRO A 88 -1.45 25.87 -7.94
CA PRO A 88 -0.20 25.91 -8.71
C PRO A 88 -0.33 26.66 -10.05
N GLY A 89 -1.55 27.04 -10.46
CA GLY A 89 -1.79 27.83 -11.66
C GLY A 89 -1.74 27.06 -12.98
N PHE A 90 -1.87 25.73 -12.94
CA PHE A 90 -1.96 24.92 -14.15
C PHE A 90 -3.27 25.19 -14.89
N SER A 91 -3.18 25.71 -16.12
CA SER A 91 -4.35 26.16 -16.91
C SER A 91 -5.30 25.02 -17.31
N ASP A 92 -4.81 23.78 -17.33
CA ASP A 92 -5.57 22.57 -17.64
C ASP A 92 -6.12 21.84 -16.40
N VAL A 93 -5.92 22.39 -15.19
CA VAL A 93 -6.41 21.82 -13.93
C VAL A 93 -7.39 22.78 -13.26
N SER A 94 -8.69 22.52 -13.45
CA SER A 94 -9.72 23.26 -12.71
C SER A 94 -9.63 22.99 -11.19
N THR A 95 -9.79 24.03 -10.37
CA THR A 95 -9.89 23.90 -8.91
C THR A 95 -11.10 23.09 -8.43
N ALA A 96 -12.14 22.95 -9.27
CA ALA A 96 -13.29 22.09 -9.01
C ALA A 96 -13.00 20.59 -9.28
N ASN A 97 -11.86 20.26 -9.87
CA ASN A 97 -11.46 18.88 -10.12
C ASN A 97 -11.13 18.18 -8.80
N GLY A 98 -11.72 17.00 -8.55
CA GLY A 98 -11.45 16.21 -7.34
C GLY A 98 -9.99 15.77 -7.15
N TYR A 99 -9.15 15.87 -8.19
CA TYR A 99 -7.72 15.62 -8.12
C TYR A 99 -6.87 16.89 -7.91
N HIS A 100 -7.46 18.09 -7.96
CA HIS A 100 -6.75 19.36 -7.82
C HIS A 100 -5.90 19.39 -6.57
N GLY A 101 -6.47 19.01 -5.41
CA GLY A 101 -5.75 19.00 -4.14
C GLY A 101 -4.48 18.16 -4.13
N ALA A 102 -4.51 16.98 -4.76
CA ALA A 102 -3.34 16.11 -4.86
C ALA A 102 -2.29 16.65 -5.84
N ILE A 103 -2.73 17.25 -6.95
CA ILE A 103 -1.84 17.87 -7.94
C ILE A 103 -1.14 19.09 -7.33
N ALA A 104 -1.89 19.96 -6.68
CA ALA A 104 -1.40 21.15 -6.00
C ALA A 104 -0.38 20.79 -4.90
N ALA A 105 -0.72 19.84 -4.02
CA ALA A 105 0.19 19.39 -2.96
C ALA A 105 1.53 18.87 -3.50
N LEU A 106 1.51 18.12 -4.60
CA LEU A 106 2.74 17.61 -5.22
C LEU A 106 3.56 18.72 -5.89
N ALA A 107 2.91 19.74 -6.46
CA ALA A 107 3.59 20.89 -7.03
C ALA A 107 4.26 21.73 -5.93
N GLU A 108 3.55 22.01 -4.82
CA GLU A 108 4.12 22.71 -3.65
C GLU A 108 5.31 21.96 -3.04
N ALA A 109 5.25 20.62 -3.03
CA ALA A 109 6.34 19.77 -2.58
C ALA A 109 7.50 19.67 -3.59
N ASN A 110 7.43 20.34 -4.75
CA ASN A 110 8.40 20.27 -5.85
C ASN A 110 8.61 18.84 -6.40
N ILE A 111 7.60 17.97 -6.29
CA ILE A 111 7.64 16.59 -6.81
C ILE A 111 7.21 16.56 -8.27
N ILE A 112 6.30 17.47 -8.66
CA ILE A 112 5.86 17.62 -10.06
C ILE A 112 5.98 19.09 -10.48
N GLY A 113 6.18 19.29 -11.79
CA GLY A 113 6.11 20.60 -12.44
C GLY A 113 5.17 20.57 -13.65
N GLY A 114 5.02 21.73 -14.30
CA GLY A 114 4.25 21.91 -15.54
C GLY A 114 5.13 22.38 -16.70
N TYR A 115 4.56 22.40 -17.91
CA TYR A 115 5.15 22.97 -19.13
C TYR A 115 4.14 23.88 -19.83
#